data_AF-A0A958G7Y7-F1
#
_entry.id   AF-A0A958G7Y7-F1
#
_cell.length_a   1.000
_cell.length_b   1.000
_cell.length_c   1.000
_cell.angle_alpha   90.00
_cell.angle_beta   90.00
_cell.angle_gamma   90.00
#
_symmetry.space_group_name_H-M   'P 1'
#
loop_
_entity.id
_entity.type
_entity.pdbx_description
1 polymer ?
#
loop_
_entity_poly.entity_id
_entity_poly.type
_entity_poly.pdbx_seq_one_letter_code
_entity_poly.pdbx_strand_id
1 'polypeptide(L)'
;LNVYIGIERSFPVNFLQHEGEARARILIRFLVESILQTTPEAILDGKEETFFIRHKLQNVYRFFNYSTNRALRNAYPEEIPPWLHSRSSAHYWEDAANRIEAVRWLMEVRLKLSPDSFYRHNISKSVFSRHGLSYMFNQYYNSVSRALAEAYPQLEPWELGKVPYDYWTDERTAQAIRWMVAKKGWAVESLPEKVRARELNRKTFSEFGLATLFEKKFSKNIYRAISAAWPGRFQPWELGKVSSDYWTRQGNIYQASMWIAEKEGLEVHQIPPAIRRRDFTEKALKKYSIGAVLKKLCQGKLERIFAPLFWKEHKTYLEEHKLLRKIAALKNSQPKSNLFELLLYGFFMAEVQRNTSQNNQRYDRIARRIQRRSILYSD
;
A
#
# COMPACT_ATOMS: atom_id res chain seq x y z
N LEU A 1 -42.33 9.95 -47.27
CA LEU A 1 -41.73 9.37 -48.50
C LEU A 1 -41.84 10.36 -49.67
N ASN A 2 -43.06 10.71 -50.10
CA ASN A 2 -43.35 11.56 -51.27
C ASN A 2 -42.54 12.87 -51.37
N VAL A 3 -42.36 13.59 -50.27
CA VAL A 3 -41.59 14.86 -50.24
C VAL A 3 -40.09 14.64 -50.52
N TYR A 4 -39.55 13.49 -50.08
CA TYR A 4 -38.13 13.19 -50.22
C TYR A 4 -37.79 12.65 -51.61
N ILE A 5 -38.67 11.82 -52.17
CA ILE A 5 -38.57 11.31 -53.55
C ILE A 5 -39.08 12.29 -54.62
N GLY A 6 -39.50 13.50 -54.22
CA GLY A 6 -39.88 14.59 -55.13
C GLY A 6 -41.30 14.51 -55.70
N ILE A 7 -42.14 13.57 -55.23
CA ILE A 7 -43.55 13.45 -55.61
C ILE A 7 -44.37 14.61 -55.05
N GLU A 8 -44.08 15.05 -53.82
CA GLU A 8 -44.75 16.19 -53.17
C GLU A 8 -43.77 17.34 -52.94
N ARG A 9 -44.22 18.59 -53.12
CA ARG A 9 -43.39 19.77 -52.88
C ARG A 9 -43.15 20.05 -51.40
N SER A 10 -44.09 19.66 -50.53
CA SER A 10 -44.05 19.89 -49.09
C SER A 10 -44.87 18.83 -48.35
N PHE A 11 -44.57 18.62 -47.07
CA PHE A 11 -45.42 17.79 -46.21
C PHE A 11 -46.84 18.39 -46.11
N PRO A 12 -47.88 17.55 -45.88
CA PRO A 12 -49.25 18.02 -45.67
C PRO A 12 -49.33 19.14 -44.61
N VAL A 13 -50.27 20.05 -44.80
CA VAL A 13 -50.56 21.08 -43.79
C VAL A 13 -50.90 20.39 -42.48
N ASN A 14 -50.38 20.89 -41.36
CA ASN A 14 -50.57 20.31 -40.02
C ASN A 14 -49.99 18.90 -39.80
N PHE A 15 -49.07 18.45 -40.67
CA PHE A 15 -48.46 17.11 -40.56
C PHE A 15 -47.85 16.81 -39.17
N LEU A 16 -47.32 17.82 -38.47
CA LEU A 16 -46.73 17.65 -37.13
C LEU A 16 -47.68 18.04 -35.98
N GLN A 17 -48.93 18.44 -36.24
CA GLN A 17 -49.87 18.82 -35.17
C GLN A 17 -50.37 17.62 -34.36
N HIS A 18 -50.58 16.47 -35.01
CA HIS A 18 -50.98 15.23 -34.36
C HIS A 18 -49.81 14.25 -34.35
N GLU A 19 -49.47 13.71 -33.18
CA GLU A 19 -48.37 12.76 -33.01
C GLU A 19 -47.03 13.26 -33.59
N GLY A 20 -46.77 14.57 -33.49
CA GLY A 20 -45.63 15.23 -34.12
C GLY A 20 -44.29 14.58 -33.76
N GLU A 21 -44.10 14.18 -32.51
CA GLU A 21 -42.90 13.47 -32.05
C GLU A 21 -42.72 12.10 -32.72
N ALA A 22 -43.78 11.30 -32.79
CA ALA A 22 -43.73 9.98 -33.42
C ALA A 22 -43.48 10.10 -34.93
N ARG A 23 -44.16 11.03 -35.61
CA ARG A 23 -43.97 11.30 -37.03
C ARG A 23 -42.57 11.82 -37.32
N ALA A 24 -42.07 12.75 -36.51
CA ALA A 24 -40.72 13.26 -36.63
C ALA A 24 -39.67 12.16 -36.42
N ARG A 25 -39.87 11.28 -35.43
CA ARG A 25 -39.01 10.10 -35.19
C ARG A 25 -38.92 9.22 -36.43
N ILE A 26 -40.05 8.90 -37.06
CA ILE A 26 -40.08 8.09 -38.28
C ILE A 26 -39.31 8.78 -39.41
N LEU A 27 -39.54 10.08 -39.64
CA LEU A 27 -38.85 10.83 -40.69
C LEU A 27 -37.34 10.91 -40.48
N ILE A 28 -36.92 11.14 -39.23
CA ILE A 28 -35.49 11.23 -38.88
C ILE A 28 -34.85 9.86 -39.05
N ARG A 29 -35.44 8.79 -38.52
CA ARG A 29 -34.90 7.43 -38.67
C ARG A 29 -34.76 7.03 -40.13
N PHE A 30 -35.80 7.28 -40.93
CA PHE A 30 -35.76 7.02 -42.37
C PHE A 30 -34.63 7.78 -43.08
N LEU A 31 -34.44 9.07 -42.76
CA LEU A 31 -33.33 9.86 -43.30
C LEU A 31 -31.97 9.25 -42.91
N VAL A 32 -31.77 8.95 -41.64
CA VAL A 32 -30.48 8.51 -41.09
C VAL A 32 -30.14 7.10 -41.55
N GLU A 33 -31.08 6.17 -41.45
CA GLU A 33 -30.86 4.74 -41.71
C GLU A 33 -30.99 4.40 -43.20
N SER A 34 -32.04 4.87 -43.86
CA SER A 34 -32.35 4.43 -45.24
C SER A 34 -31.66 5.27 -46.31
N ILE A 35 -31.51 6.57 -46.08
CA ILE A 35 -30.97 7.50 -47.10
C ILE A 35 -29.48 7.74 -46.88
N LEU A 36 -29.10 8.17 -45.67
CA LEU A 36 -27.72 8.54 -45.37
C LEU A 36 -26.85 7.37 -44.93
N GLN A 37 -27.47 6.29 -44.44
CA GLN A 37 -26.79 5.09 -43.92
C GLN A 37 -25.67 5.46 -42.93
N THR A 38 -25.99 6.36 -41.99
CA THR A 38 -25.03 6.92 -41.02
C THR A 38 -25.56 6.80 -39.60
N THR A 39 -24.73 7.13 -38.62
CA THR A 39 -25.09 7.15 -37.20
C THR A 39 -25.62 8.52 -36.78
N PRO A 40 -26.57 8.62 -35.83
CA PRO A 40 -27.05 9.90 -35.33
C PRO A 40 -25.94 10.73 -34.66
N GLU A 41 -24.94 10.11 -34.04
CA GLU A 41 -23.77 10.80 -33.49
C GLU A 41 -22.94 11.52 -34.57
N ALA A 42 -22.69 10.87 -35.70
CA ALA A 42 -21.92 11.46 -36.78
C ALA A 42 -22.58 12.75 -37.32
N ILE A 43 -23.91 12.78 -37.38
CA ILE A 43 -24.68 13.97 -37.75
C ILE A 43 -24.51 15.06 -36.69
N LEU A 44 -24.58 14.68 -35.41
CA LEU A 44 -24.47 15.61 -34.30
C LEU A 44 -23.05 16.20 -34.18
N ASP A 45 -22.01 15.41 -34.43
CA ASP A 45 -20.61 15.81 -34.41
C ASP A 45 -20.19 16.62 -35.64
N GLY A 46 -20.88 16.43 -36.77
CA GLY A 46 -20.68 17.24 -37.98
C GLY A 46 -21.01 18.72 -37.80
N LYS A 47 -21.77 19.09 -36.74
CA LYS A 47 -22.13 20.46 -36.35
C LYS A 47 -22.69 21.33 -37.48
N GLU A 48 -23.36 20.70 -38.44
CA GLU A 48 -23.95 21.41 -39.56
C GLU A 48 -25.31 21.99 -39.15
N GLU A 49 -25.36 23.30 -38.89
CA GLU A 49 -26.57 24.01 -38.46
C GLU A 49 -27.72 23.93 -39.47
N THR A 50 -27.37 23.75 -40.75
CA THR A 50 -28.33 23.68 -41.87
C THR A 50 -28.68 22.24 -42.29
N PHE A 51 -28.19 21.21 -41.58
CA PHE A 51 -28.38 19.80 -41.93
C PHE A 51 -29.84 19.46 -42.24
N PHE A 52 -30.75 19.71 -41.30
CA PHE A 52 -32.17 19.43 -41.51
C PHE A 52 -32.82 20.30 -42.59
N ILE A 53 -32.28 21.50 -42.87
CA ILE A 53 -32.79 22.37 -43.94
C ILE A 53 -32.41 21.78 -45.31
N ARG A 54 -31.15 21.38 -45.49
CA ARG A 54 -30.67 20.74 -46.73
C ARG A 54 -31.42 19.45 -47.04
N HIS A 55 -31.77 18.68 -45.99
CA HIS A 55 -32.56 17.45 -46.11
C HIS A 55 -34.08 17.68 -46.10
N LYS A 56 -34.57 18.91 -46.36
CA LYS A 56 -36.00 19.25 -46.46
C LYS A 56 -36.84 18.90 -45.22
N LEU A 57 -36.22 18.84 -44.04
CA LEU A 57 -36.83 18.57 -42.73
C LEU A 57 -36.87 19.82 -41.83
N GLN A 58 -36.85 21.03 -42.41
CA GLN A 58 -36.88 22.29 -41.65
C GLN A 58 -38.07 22.39 -40.68
N ASN A 59 -39.25 21.90 -41.06
CA ASN A 59 -40.42 21.90 -40.17
C ASN A 59 -40.24 20.99 -38.94
N VAL A 60 -39.57 19.85 -39.11
CA VAL A 60 -39.20 18.96 -37.99
C VAL A 60 -38.15 19.63 -37.12
N TYR A 61 -37.15 20.27 -37.73
CA TYR A 61 -36.11 20.98 -36.99
C TYR A 61 -36.67 22.13 -36.16
N ARG A 62 -37.60 22.91 -36.74
CA ARG A 62 -38.34 23.98 -36.05
C ARG A 62 -39.20 23.43 -34.91
N PHE A 63 -39.84 22.28 -35.07
CA PHE A 63 -40.61 21.63 -34.01
C PHE A 63 -39.74 21.34 -32.76
N PHE A 64 -38.47 21.02 -32.96
CA PHE A 64 -37.49 20.83 -31.88
C PHE A 64 -36.70 22.09 -31.52
N ASN A 65 -37.22 23.28 -31.84
CA ASN A 65 -36.61 24.58 -31.56
C ASN A 65 -35.19 24.71 -32.12
N TYR A 66 -34.98 24.23 -33.35
CA TYR A 66 -33.69 24.26 -34.03
C TYR A 66 -32.56 23.61 -33.22
N SER A 67 -32.88 22.53 -32.49
CA SER A 67 -31.88 21.72 -31.78
C SER A 67 -31.71 20.37 -32.45
N THR A 68 -30.53 20.15 -33.04
CA THR A 68 -30.16 18.89 -33.69
C THR A 68 -30.21 17.75 -32.68
N ASN A 69 -29.70 17.98 -31.47
CA ASN A 69 -29.78 17.01 -30.38
C ASN A 69 -31.22 16.64 -30.04
N ARG A 70 -32.13 17.60 -29.83
CA ARG A 70 -33.52 17.28 -29.45
C ARG A 70 -34.23 16.47 -30.53
N ALA A 71 -34.00 16.82 -31.80
CA ALA A 71 -34.56 16.09 -32.93
C ALA A 71 -34.02 14.66 -32.99
N LEU A 72 -32.69 14.49 -32.93
CA LEU A 72 -32.06 13.17 -32.97
C LEU A 72 -32.37 12.32 -31.73
N ARG A 73 -32.40 12.90 -30.53
CA ARG A 73 -32.79 12.22 -29.28
C ARG A 73 -34.22 11.72 -29.31
N ASN A 74 -35.15 12.47 -29.90
CA ASN A 74 -36.51 11.96 -30.08
C ASN A 74 -36.53 10.70 -30.96
N ALA A 75 -35.62 10.61 -31.93
CA ALA A 75 -35.48 9.44 -32.79
C ALA A 75 -34.66 8.30 -32.14
N TYR A 76 -33.64 8.63 -31.37
CA TYR A 76 -32.64 7.72 -30.81
C TYR A 76 -32.39 8.07 -29.32
N PRO A 77 -33.36 7.81 -28.43
CA PRO A 77 -33.27 8.24 -27.03
C PRO A 77 -32.19 7.49 -26.24
N GLU A 78 -31.84 6.26 -26.66
CA GLU A 78 -30.81 5.42 -26.02
C GLU A 78 -29.39 5.76 -26.48
N GLU A 79 -29.24 6.33 -27.68
CA GLU A 79 -27.93 6.64 -28.28
C GLU A 79 -27.53 8.11 -28.02
N ILE A 80 -28.49 9.04 -28.10
CA ILE A 80 -28.26 10.48 -28.03
C ILE A 80 -28.66 11.04 -26.67
N PRO A 81 -27.70 11.36 -25.79
CA PRO A 81 -28.02 11.90 -24.48
C PRO A 81 -28.52 13.35 -24.56
N PRO A 82 -29.32 13.81 -23.59
CA PRO A 82 -29.92 15.14 -23.59
C PRO A 82 -28.90 16.29 -23.50
N TRP A 83 -27.70 16.03 -22.99
CA TRP A 83 -26.64 17.02 -22.79
C TRP A 83 -25.67 17.17 -23.96
N LEU A 84 -25.70 16.27 -24.94
CA LEU A 84 -24.70 16.25 -26.00
C LEU A 84 -24.97 17.34 -27.04
N HIS A 85 -24.05 18.30 -27.19
CA HIS A 85 -24.19 19.45 -28.11
C HIS A 85 -25.51 20.23 -27.92
N SER A 86 -26.05 20.24 -26.71
CA SER A 86 -27.33 20.87 -26.37
C SER A 86 -27.26 21.54 -25.00
N ARG A 87 -28.05 22.60 -24.81
CA ARG A 87 -28.26 23.18 -23.49
C ARG A 87 -29.41 22.43 -22.81
N SER A 88 -29.08 21.51 -21.91
CA SER A 88 -30.05 20.96 -20.95
C SER A 88 -30.57 22.08 -20.04
N SER A 89 -31.81 21.96 -19.54
CA SER A 89 -32.34 22.91 -18.57
C SER A 89 -31.52 22.88 -17.28
N ALA A 90 -31.44 23.99 -16.56
CA ALA A 90 -30.73 24.04 -15.28
C ALA A 90 -31.29 23.00 -14.29
N HIS A 91 -32.63 22.89 -14.22
CA HIS A 91 -33.33 21.94 -13.37
C HIS A 91 -33.04 20.46 -13.69
N TYR A 92 -32.66 20.14 -14.92
CA TYR A 92 -32.29 18.76 -15.28
C TYR A 92 -31.12 18.24 -14.44
N TRP A 93 -30.17 19.12 -14.11
CA TRP A 93 -28.97 18.75 -13.36
C TRP A 93 -29.14 18.83 -11.85
N GLU A 94 -30.27 19.34 -11.34
CA GLU A 94 -30.56 19.31 -9.90
C GLU A 94 -30.72 17.88 -9.39
N ASP A 95 -31.28 17.00 -10.23
CA ASP A 95 -31.35 15.57 -9.96
C ASP A 95 -29.97 14.90 -10.05
N ALA A 96 -29.57 14.26 -8.96
CA ALA A 96 -28.31 13.51 -8.87
C ALA A 96 -28.26 12.33 -9.84
N ALA A 97 -29.39 11.68 -10.12
CA ALA A 97 -29.45 10.54 -11.03
C ALA A 97 -28.97 10.92 -12.44
N ASN A 98 -29.43 12.07 -12.95
CA ASN A 98 -29.03 12.59 -14.26
C ASN A 98 -27.53 12.93 -14.31
N ARG A 99 -26.98 13.48 -13.22
CA ARG A 99 -25.53 13.77 -13.17
C ARG A 99 -24.71 12.48 -13.16
N ILE A 100 -25.12 11.50 -12.36
CA ILE A 100 -24.46 10.18 -12.27
C ILE A 100 -24.49 9.48 -13.63
N GLU A 101 -25.64 9.48 -14.30
CA GLU A 101 -25.80 8.92 -15.65
C GLU A 101 -24.83 9.59 -16.64
N ALA A 102 -24.75 10.92 -16.64
CA ALA A 102 -23.85 11.65 -17.51
C ALA A 102 -22.36 11.34 -17.26
N VAL A 103 -21.97 11.21 -15.99
CA VAL A 103 -20.59 10.82 -15.62
C VAL A 103 -20.31 9.38 -16.05
N ARG A 104 -21.22 8.43 -15.81
CA ARG A 104 -21.06 7.03 -16.23
C ARG A 104 -20.99 6.89 -17.74
N TRP A 105 -21.88 7.55 -18.47
CA TRP A 105 -21.83 7.61 -19.92
C TRP A 105 -20.50 8.16 -20.44
N LEU A 106 -19.98 9.23 -19.82
CA LEU A 106 -18.68 9.77 -20.22
C LEU A 106 -17.57 8.73 -20.03
N MET A 107 -17.52 8.10 -18.85
CA MET A 107 -16.45 7.19 -18.47
C MET A 107 -16.52 5.86 -19.22
N GLU A 108 -17.68 5.20 -19.20
CA GLU A 108 -17.87 3.83 -19.68
C GLU A 108 -18.17 3.78 -21.18
N VAL A 109 -19.02 4.70 -21.68
CA VAL A 109 -19.45 4.68 -23.08
C VAL A 109 -18.46 5.46 -23.96
N ARG A 110 -18.14 6.70 -23.59
CA ARG A 110 -17.29 7.57 -24.43
C ARG A 110 -15.81 7.28 -24.30
N LEU A 111 -15.31 7.16 -23.07
CA LEU A 111 -13.89 6.89 -22.83
C LEU A 111 -13.57 5.39 -22.79
N LYS A 112 -14.59 4.52 -22.70
CA LYS A 112 -14.42 3.05 -22.62
C LYS A 112 -13.52 2.63 -21.47
N LEU A 113 -13.62 3.33 -20.34
CA LEU A 113 -12.84 3.10 -19.15
C LEU A 113 -13.63 2.26 -18.16
N SER A 114 -12.95 1.26 -17.59
CA SER A 114 -13.48 0.51 -16.46
C SER A 114 -13.26 1.29 -15.16
N PRO A 115 -14.20 1.24 -14.19
CA PRO A 115 -14.00 1.87 -12.88
C PRO A 115 -12.71 1.45 -12.18
N ASP A 116 -12.26 0.20 -12.39
CA ASP A 116 -11.00 -0.32 -11.86
C ASP A 116 -9.75 0.34 -12.47
N SER A 117 -9.86 1.04 -13.60
CA SER A 117 -8.70 1.65 -14.27
C SER A 117 -8.57 3.14 -14.08
N PHE A 118 -9.52 3.82 -13.42
CA PHE A 118 -9.56 5.29 -13.34
C PHE A 118 -8.26 5.91 -12.84
N TYR A 119 -7.64 5.36 -11.78
CA TYR A 119 -6.37 5.86 -11.23
C TYR A 119 -5.20 5.86 -12.23
N ARG A 120 -5.29 5.09 -13.33
CA ARG A 120 -4.28 5.04 -14.41
C ARG A 120 -4.47 6.15 -15.44
N HIS A 121 -5.65 6.74 -15.51
CA HIS A 121 -6.01 7.71 -16.53
C HIS A 121 -6.00 9.14 -15.97
N ASN A 122 -5.46 10.07 -16.75
CA ASN A 122 -5.46 11.48 -16.38
C ASN A 122 -6.77 12.15 -16.84
N ILE A 123 -7.84 11.95 -16.07
CA ILE A 123 -9.15 12.54 -16.36
C ILE A 123 -9.14 13.99 -15.90
N SER A 124 -9.20 14.92 -16.85
CA SER A 124 -9.20 16.37 -16.60
C SER A 124 -10.56 16.99 -16.85
N LYS A 125 -10.79 18.17 -16.27
CA LYS A 125 -11.98 19.02 -16.55
C LYS A 125 -12.24 19.20 -18.05
N SER A 126 -11.18 19.32 -18.85
CA SER A 126 -11.30 19.48 -20.31
C SER A 126 -11.99 18.29 -21.00
N VAL A 127 -11.93 17.09 -20.43
CA VAL A 127 -12.63 15.91 -20.96
C VAL A 127 -14.14 16.13 -20.85
N PHE A 128 -14.64 16.54 -19.68
CA PHE A 128 -16.05 16.90 -19.49
C PHE A 128 -16.48 17.99 -20.47
N SER A 129 -15.65 19.02 -20.65
CA SER A 129 -15.98 20.11 -21.55
C SER A 129 -16.10 19.71 -23.01
N ARG A 130 -15.22 18.83 -23.51
CA ARG A 130 -15.28 18.34 -24.89
C ARG A 130 -16.55 17.52 -25.18
N HIS A 131 -17.16 16.93 -24.15
CA HIS A 131 -18.35 16.09 -24.29
C HIS A 131 -19.64 16.78 -23.82
N GLY A 132 -19.67 18.12 -23.81
CA GLY A 132 -20.89 18.89 -23.51
C GLY A 132 -21.26 18.99 -22.03
N LEU A 133 -20.43 18.47 -21.13
CA LEU A 133 -20.70 18.41 -19.69
C LEU A 133 -20.11 19.61 -18.90
N SER A 134 -19.64 20.66 -19.59
CA SER A 134 -19.03 21.85 -18.98
C SER A 134 -19.92 22.50 -17.90
N TYR A 135 -21.20 22.72 -18.21
CA TYR A 135 -22.12 23.44 -17.32
C TYR A 135 -22.32 22.66 -16.02
N MET A 136 -22.74 21.40 -16.13
CA MET A 136 -22.95 20.51 -14.99
C MET A 136 -21.67 20.35 -14.16
N PHE A 137 -20.52 20.14 -14.82
CA PHE A 137 -19.24 20.02 -14.12
C PHE A 137 -18.91 21.27 -13.30
N ASN A 138 -19.04 22.46 -13.89
CA ASN A 138 -18.71 23.72 -13.23
C ASN A 138 -19.66 24.05 -12.08
N GLN A 139 -20.95 23.80 -12.27
CA GLN A 139 -21.99 24.18 -11.32
C GLN A 139 -22.01 23.28 -10.08
N TYR A 140 -21.85 21.96 -10.25
CA TYR A 140 -22.09 21.00 -9.16
C TYR A 140 -20.81 20.43 -8.54
N TYR A 141 -19.70 20.37 -9.29
CA TYR A 141 -18.50 19.67 -8.82
C TYR A 141 -17.27 20.55 -8.72
N ASN A 142 -16.96 21.27 -9.80
CA ASN A 142 -15.69 21.96 -10.03
C ASN A 142 -14.44 21.11 -9.71
N SER A 143 -14.59 19.79 -9.68
CA SER A 143 -13.57 18.81 -9.29
C SER A 143 -13.92 17.45 -9.90
N VAL A 144 -12.96 16.86 -10.61
CA VAL A 144 -13.13 15.54 -11.25
C VAL A 144 -13.36 14.46 -10.20
N SER A 145 -12.58 14.46 -9.12
CA SER A 145 -12.73 13.47 -8.05
C SER A 145 -14.10 13.53 -7.38
N ARG A 146 -14.70 14.73 -7.25
CA ARG A 146 -16.08 14.88 -6.72
C ARG A 146 -17.13 14.31 -7.68
N ALA A 147 -17.00 14.61 -8.96
CA ALA A 147 -17.90 14.08 -9.99
C ALA A 147 -17.86 12.55 -10.04
N LEU A 148 -16.65 11.97 -10.00
CA LEU A 148 -16.46 10.53 -9.99
C LEU A 148 -16.93 9.89 -8.68
N ALA A 149 -16.71 10.54 -7.53
CA ALA A 149 -17.14 10.01 -6.23
C ALA A 149 -18.67 9.92 -6.11
N GLU A 150 -19.42 10.87 -6.70
CA GLU A 150 -20.88 10.78 -6.74
C GLU A 150 -21.34 9.62 -7.64
N ALA A 151 -20.66 9.38 -8.77
CA ALA A 151 -21.03 8.31 -9.72
C ALA A 151 -20.59 6.89 -9.28
N TYR A 152 -19.50 6.80 -8.51
CA TYR A 152 -18.88 5.55 -8.06
C TYR A 152 -18.54 5.60 -6.55
N PRO A 153 -19.56 5.62 -5.67
CA PRO A 153 -19.36 5.75 -4.23
C PRO A 153 -18.61 4.57 -3.59
N GLN A 154 -18.53 3.42 -4.28
CA GLN A 154 -17.83 2.23 -3.83
C GLN A 154 -16.30 2.30 -3.97
N LEU A 155 -15.78 3.29 -4.74
CA LEU A 155 -14.35 3.43 -4.98
C LEU A 155 -13.74 4.42 -3.99
N GLU A 156 -12.52 4.10 -3.53
CA GLU A 156 -11.80 5.01 -2.66
C GLU A 156 -11.29 6.24 -3.42
N PRO A 157 -11.12 7.41 -2.77
CA PRO A 157 -10.75 8.63 -3.47
C PRO A 157 -9.43 8.58 -4.26
N TRP A 158 -8.48 7.74 -3.84
CA TRP A 158 -7.22 7.51 -4.57
C TRP A 158 -7.38 6.59 -5.78
N GLU A 159 -8.46 5.82 -5.88
CA GLU A 159 -8.81 5.01 -7.07
C GLU A 159 -9.40 5.88 -8.18
N LEU A 160 -10.01 7.01 -7.80
CA LEU A 160 -10.65 7.96 -8.72
C LEU A 160 -9.64 8.94 -9.35
N GLY A 161 -8.41 9.01 -8.82
CA GLY A 161 -7.35 9.84 -9.36
C GLY A 161 -6.49 10.49 -8.28
N LYS A 162 -5.95 11.68 -8.59
CA LYS A 162 -5.04 12.41 -7.70
C LYS A 162 -5.82 13.04 -6.54
N VAL A 163 -5.34 12.80 -5.32
CA VAL A 163 -5.86 13.44 -4.11
C VAL A 163 -4.86 14.50 -3.59
N PRO A 164 -5.35 15.56 -2.91
CA PRO A 164 -4.50 16.56 -2.26
C PRO A 164 -3.57 15.94 -1.23
N TYR A 165 -2.48 16.63 -0.89
CA TYR A 165 -1.53 16.12 0.11
C TYR A 165 -2.18 15.96 1.49
N ASP A 166 -2.98 16.95 1.90
CA ASP A 166 -3.63 16.98 3.23
C ASP A 166 -4.71 15.90 3.40
N TYR A 167 -5.09 15.23 2.31
CA TYR A 167 -5.99 14.07 2.37
C TYR A 167 -5.33 12.87 3.05
N TRP A 168 -3.98 12.77 3.01
CA TRP A 168 -3.23 11.60 3.45
C TRP A 168 -2.94 11.58 4.95
N THR A 169 -3.88 11.06 5.73
CA THR A 169 -3.62 10.62 7.12
C THR A 169 -2.84 9.31 7.15
N ASP A 170 -2.34 8.90 8.31
CA ASP A 170 -1.56 7.65 8.44
C ASP A 170 -2.43 6.42 8.14
N GLU A 171 -3.70 6.44 8.56
CA GLU A 171 -4.67 5.38 8.31
C GLU A 171 -4.98 5.24 6.82
N ARG A 172 -5.30 6.35 6.14
CA ARG A 172 -5.60 6.35 4.71
C ARG A 172 -4.40 5.94 3.87
N THR A 173 -3.22 6.35 4.31
CA THR A 173 -1.96 5.96 3.65
C THR A 173 -1.76 4.45 3.75
N ALA A 174 -1.96 3.87 4.95
CA ALA A 174 -1.89 2.43 5.15
C ALA A 174 -2.92 1.68 4.28
N GLN A 175 -4.16 2.17 4.22
CA GLN A 175 -5.21 1.60 3.38
C GLN A 175 -4.85 1.62 1.89
N ALA A 176 -4.39 2.75 1.36
CA ALA A 176 -4.00 2.86 -0.05
C ALA A 176 -2.87 1.88 -0.42
N ILE A 177 -1.89 1.68 0.48
CA ILE A 177 -0.80 0.72 0.25
C ILE A 177 -1.31 -0.72 0.30
N ARG A 178 -2.19 -1.05 1.26
CA ARG A 178 -2.82 -2.37 1.34
C ARG A 178 -3.64 -2.66 0.08
N TRP A 179 -4.43 -1.69 -0.37
CA TRP A 179 -5.20 -1.76 -1.61
C TRP A 179 -4.29 -2.02 -2.81
N MET A 180 -3.17 -1.28 -2.95
CA MET A 180 -2.21 -1.49 -4.04
C MET A 180 -1.65 -2.92 -4.06
N VAL A 181 -1.25 -3.43 -2.90
CA VAL A 181 -0.72 -4.79 -2.75
C VAL A 181 -1.78 -5.84 -3.07
N ALA A 182 -3.02 -5.63 -2.62
CA ALA A 182 -4.16 -6.50 -2.93
C ALA A 182 -4.47 -6.50 -4.44
N LYS A 183 -4.47 -5.34 -5.10
CA LYS A 183 -4.69 -5.23 -6.55
C LYS A 183 -3.60 -5.90 -7.38
N LYS A 184 -2.35 -5.93 -6.91
CA LYS A 184 -1.29 -6.73 -7.55
C LYS A 184 -1.39 -8.23 -7.23
N GLY A 185 -2.26 -8.64 -6.31
CA GLY A 185 -2.40 -10.04 -5.89
C GLY A 185 -1.18 -10.57 -5.14
N TRP A 186 -0.42 -9.69 -4.48
CA TRP A 186 0.77 -10.11 -3.74
C TRP A 186 0.44 -10.52 -2.31
N ALA A 187 0.96 -11.66 -1.89
CA ALA A 187 0.95 -12.05 -0.49
C ALA A 187 1.88 -11.10 0.29
N VAL A 188 1.48 -10.71 1.50
CA VAL A 188 2.24 -9.78 2.35
C VAL A 188 3.65 -10.31 2.60
N GLU A 189 3.81 -11.60 2.88
CA GLU A 189 5.12 -12.22 3.12
C GLU A 189 6.05 -12.24 1.90
N SER A 190 5.49 -12.13 0.68
CA SER A 190 6.28 -12.11 -0.55
C SER A 190 6.86 -10.72 -0.87
N LEU A 191 6.47 -9.67 -0.16
CA LEU A 191 6.89 -8.29 -0.46
C LEU A 191 8.43 -8.11 -0.52
N PRO A 192 9.23 -8.68 0.40
CA PRO A 192 10.70 -8.63 0.31
C PRO A 192 11.25 -9.23 -0.98
N GLU A 193 10.63 -10.30 -1.49
CA GLU A 193 11.02 -10.93 -2.76
C GLU A 193 10.65 -10.04 -3.94
N LYS A 194 9.48 -9.41 -3.91
CA LYS A 194 9.02 -8.47 -4.94
C LYS A 194 9.90 -7.24 -5.04
N VAL A 195 10.44 -6.75 -3.93
CA VAL A 195 11.46 -5.68 -3.95
C VAL A 195 12.77 -6.18 -4.57
N ARG A 196 13.23 -7.38 -4.19
CA ARG A 196 14.46 -7.99 -4.73
C ARG A 196 14.37 -8.23 -6.25
N ALA A 197 13.21 -8.71 -6.73
CA ALA A 197 12.89 -8.91 -8.13
C ALA A 197 12.67 -7.59 -8.90
N ARG A 198 12.68 -6.43 -8.21
CA ARG A 198 12.38 -5.10 -8.76
C ARG A 198 10.94 -4.95 -9.28
N GLU A 199 10.02 -5.81 -8.85
CA GLU A 199 8.59 -5.70 -9.18
C GLU A 199 7.88 -4.65 -8.31
N LEU A 200 8.26 -4.55 -7.03
CA LEU A 200 7.84 -3.48 -6.12
C LEU A 200 8.91 -2.39 -6.12
N ASN A 201 8.64 -1.32 -6.88
CA ASN A 201 9.54 -0.19 -7.03
C ASN A 201 8.74 1.14 -7.14
N ARG A 202 9.42 2.27 -7.36
CA ARG A 202 8.75 3.59 -7.51
C ARG A 202 7.70 3.61 -8.62
N LYS A 203 7.94 2.95 -9.75
CA LYS A 203 7.00 2.86 -10.87
C LYS A 203 5.71 2.16 -10.46
N THR A 204 5.79 1.14 -9.60
CA THR A 204 4.61 0.47 -9.05
C THR A 204 3.68 1.48 -8.37
N PHE A 205 4.21 2.33 -7.48
CA PHE A 205 3.39 3.39 -6.85
C PHE A 205 2.83 4.38 -7.88
N SER A 206 3.59 4.71 -8.93
CA SER A 206 3.11 5.58 -10.01
C SER A 206 2.00 4.95 -10.85
N GLU A 207 2.08 3.65 -11.16
CA GLU A 207 1.04 2.90 -11.87
C GLU A 207 -0.31 2.97 -11.15
N PHE A 208 -0.28 3.02 -9.81
CA PHE A 208 -1.47 3.11 -8.97
C PHE A 208 -1.87 4.54 -8.57
N GLY A 209 -1.29 5.57 -9.20
CA GLY A 209 -1.60 6.96 -8.86
C GLY A 209 -1.07 7.42 -7.49
N LEU A 210 -0.29 6.59 -6.80
CA LEU A 210 0.27 6.84 -5.46
C LEU A 210 1.69 7.48 -5.50
N ALA A 211 2.12 8.00 -6.64
CA ALA A 211 3.45 8.60 -6.80
C ALA A 211 3.70 9.77 -5.83
N THR A 212 2.72 10.68 -5.73
CA THR A 212 2.84 11.88 -4.87
C THR A 212 2.90 11.51 -3.39
N LEU A 213 2.10 10.52 -2.98
CA LEU A 213 2.12 9.92 -1.65
C LEU A 213 3.50 9.34 -1.34
N PHE A 214 4.02 8.49 -2.25
CA PHE A 214 5.31 7.83 -2.09
C PHE A 214 6.48 8.82 -2.00
N GLU A 215 6.45 9.90 -2.77
CA GLU A 215 7.52 10.88 -2.81
C GLU A 215 7.48 11.83 -1.60
N LYS A 216 6.32 12.41 -1.30
CA LYS A 216 6.20 13.43 -0.26
C LYS A 216 6.19 12.82 1.14
N LYS A 217 5.40 11.77 1.37
CA LYS A 217 5.23 11.20 2.72
C LYS A 217 6.34 10.22 3.09
N PHE A 218 6.84 9.46 2.12
CA PHE A 218 7.84 8.41 2.38
C PHE A 218 9.24 8.73 1.89
N SER A 219 9.47 9.92 1.30
CA SER A 219 10.78 10.31 0.78
C SER A 219 11.38 9.27 -0.17
N LYS A 220 10.53 8.63 -0.99
CA LYS A 220 10.91 7.56 -1.93
C LYS A 220 11.46 6.29 -1.26
N ASN A 221 11.11 6.05 0.00
CA ASN A 221 11.56 4.88 0.75
C ASN A 221 10.46 3.81 0.83
N ILE A 222 10.72 2.65 0.20
CA ILE A 222 9.77 1.53 0.15
C ILE A 222 9.50 0.95 1.54
N TYR A 223 10.54 0.78 2.35
CA TYR A 223 10.39 0.30 3.72
C TYR A 223 9.43 1.18 4.53
N ARG A 224 9.57 2.51 4.47
CA ARG A 224 8.66 3.42 5.18
C ARG A 224 7.21 3.27 4.72
N ALA A 225 7.00 3.11 3.41
CA ALA A 225 5.66 2.89 2.86
C ALA A 225 5.05 1.58 3.39
N ILE A 226 5.75 0.46 3.24
CA ILE A 226 5.24 -0.85 3.70
C ILE A 226 5.11 -0.92 5.23
N SER A 227 6.04 -0.32 5.98
CA SER A 227 5.99 -0.25 7.43
C SER A 227 4.83 0.61 7.93
N ALA A 228 4.32 1.57 7.14
CA ALA A 228 3.10 2.29 7.50
C ALA A 228 1.86 1.39 7.36
N ALA A 229 1.83 0.52 6.34
CA ALA A 229 0.74 -0.42 6.13
C ALA A 229 0.74 -1.60 7.11
N TRP A 230 1.92 -2.12 7.44
CA TRP A 230 2.12 -3.22 8.40
C TRP A 230 3.28 -2.90 9.36
N PRO A 231 3.01 -2.11 10.42
CA PRO A 231 4.02 -1.75 11.40
C PRO A 231 4.65 -2.97 12.06
N GLY A 232 5.98 -2.99 12.18
CA GLY A 232 6.73 -4.03 12.88
C GLY A 232 6.82 -5.39 12.17
N ARG A 233 6.17 -5.57 11.01
CA ARG A 233 6.16 -6.86 10.29
C ARG A 233 7.45 -7.14 9.51
N PHE A 234 8.11 -6.10 9.03
CA PHE A 234 9.32 -6.20 8.22
C PHE A 234 10.44 -5.39 8.83
N GLN A 235 11.67 -5.84 8.63
CA GLN A 235 12.87 -5.09 8.98
C GLN A 235 13.32 -4.18 7.82
N PRO A 236 14.02 -3.05 8.11
CA PRO A 236 14.48 -2.10 7.10
C PRO A 236 15.28 -2.72 5.95
N TRP A 237 16.06 -3.75 6.24
CA TRP A 237 16.92 -4.43 5.29
C TRP A 237 16.23 -5.49 4.42
N GLU A 238 15.02 -5.92 4.78
CA GLU A 238 14.25 -6.86 3.99
C GLU A 238 13.63 -6.20 2.75
N LEU A 239 13.35 -4.89 2.84
CA LEU A 239 12.63 -4.11 1.83
C LEU A 239 13.54 -3.13 1.06
N GLY A 240 14.85 -3.35 1.07
CA GLY A 240 15.78 -2.63 0.19
C GLY A 240 17.14 -2.34 0.80
N LYS A 241 17.84 -1.38 0.17
CA LYS A 241 19.15 -0.91 0.65
C LYS A 241 18.94 0.09 1.79
N VAL A 242 19.62 -0.17 2.90
CA VAL A 242 19.66 0.70 4.06
C VAL A 242 20.91 1.58 3.96
N SER A 243 20.81 2.87 4.35
CA SER A 243 21.94 3.80 4.30
C SER A 243 23.09 3.36 5.22
N SER A 244 24.31 3.78 4.90
CA SER A 244 25.50 3.53 5.74
C SER A 244 25.32 4.03 7.16
N ASP A 245 24.67 5.20 7.32
CA ASP A 245 24.50 5.87 8.61
C ASP A 245 23.65 5.05 9.58
N TYR A 246 22.69 4.26 9.07
CA TYR A 246 21.90 3.35 9.88
C TYR A 246 22.78 2.31 10.59
N TRP A 247 23.84 1.85 9.93
CA TRP A 247 24.75 0.82 10.43
C TRP A 247 25.82 1.37 11.38
N THR A 248 25.88 2.68 11.63
CA THR A 248 26.78 3.25 12.63
C THR A 248 26.37 2.89 14.06
N ARG A 249 25.06 2.67 14.28
CA ARG A 249 24.52 2.31 15.58
C ARG A 249 24.70 0.82 15.83
N GLN A 250 25.46 0.49 16.89
CA GLN A 250 25.71 -0.91 17.28
C GLN A 250 24.42 -1.70 17.54
N GLY A 251 23.37 -1.05 18.07
CA GLY A 251 22.07 -1.68 18.27
C GLY A 251 21.45 -2.20 16.97
N ASN A 252 21.56 -1.45 15.87
CA ASN A 252 21.02 -1.86 14.57
C ASN A 252 21.80 -3.04 13.98
N ILE A 253 23.13 -3.03 14.12
CA ILE A 253 24.00 -4.15 13.72
C ILE A 253 23.59 -5.41 14.49
N TYR A 254 23.41 -5.28 15.80
CA TYR A 254 23.02 -6.38 16.66
C TYR A 254 21.65 -6.96 16.27
N GLN A 255 20.63 -6.10 16.07
CA GLN A 255 19.30 -6.53 15.63
C GLN A 255 19.34 -7.27 14.29
N ALA A 256 20.09 -6.75 13.31
CA ALA A 256 20.25 -7.42 12.01
C ALA A 256 20.98 -8.76 12.14
N SER A 257 21.95 -8.86 13.05
CA SER A 257 22.70 -10.09 13.31
C SER A 257 21.83 -11.15 13.99
N MET A 258 21.03 -10.74 14.98
CA MET A 258 20.03 -11.58 15.63
C MET A 258 18.98 -12.08 14.63
N TRP A 259 18.51 -11.22 13.74
CA TRP A 259 17.56 -11.60 12.69
C TRP A 259 18.14 -12.66 11.75
N ILE A 260 19.42 -12.56 11.35
CA ILE A 260 20.05 -13.62 10.55
C ILE A 260 20.14 -14.93 11.34
N ALA A 261 20.54 -14.86 12.61
CA ALA A 261 20.63 -16.05 13.46
C ALA A 261 19.27 -16.75 13.58
N GLU A 262 18.19 -15.98 13.78
CA GLU A 262 16.81 -16.48 13.81
C GLU A 262 16.42 -17.13 12.47
N LYS A 263 16.78 -16.53 11.33
CA LYS A 263 16.51 -17.11 10.01
C LYS A 263 17.31 -18.37 9.69
N GLU A 264 18.44 -18.57 10.36
CA GLU A 264 19.23 -19.82 10.32
C GLU A 264 18.75 -20.82 11.39
N GLY A 265 17.72 -20.49 12.18
CA GLY A 265 17.12 -21.39 13.17
C GLY A 265 17.85 -21.44 14.52
N LEU A 266 18.73 -20.49 14.81
CA LEU A 266 19.49 -20.42 16.05
C LEU A 266 18.73 -19.64 17.12
N GLU A 267 18.54 -20.25 18.29
CA GLU A 267 18.05 -19.53 19.47
C GLU A 267 19.15 -18.69 20.11
N VAL A 268 18.76 -17.65 20.87
CA VAL A 268 19.68 -16.67 21.47
C VAL A 268 20.82 -17.31 22.28
N HIS A 269 20.53 -18.39 23.00
CA HIS A 269 21.49 -19.11 23.83
C HIS A 269 22.44 -20.01 23.04
N GLN A 270 22.06 -20.39 21.81
CA GLN A 270 22.84 -21.26 20.93
C GLN A 270 23.84 -20.47 20.07
N ILE A 271 23.63 -19.15 19.92
CA ILE A 271 24.48 -18.29 19.08
C ILE A 271 25.95 -18.31 19.54
N PRO A 272 26.30 -18.11 20.82
CA PRO A 272 27.72 -18.08 21.23
C PRO A 272 28.43 -19.42 21.06
N PRO A 273 27.84 -20.58 21.46
CA PRO A 273 28.41 -21.89 21.15
C PRO A 273 28.55 -22.15 19.65
N ALA A 274 27.53 -21.82 18.85
CA ALA A 274 27.56 -22.04 17.39
C ALA A 274 28.66 -21.23 16.69
N ILE A 275 28.95 -20.02 17.18
CA ILE A 275 30.06 -19.20 16.66
C ILE A 275 31.41 -19.82 17.05
N ARG A 276 31.57 -20.29 18.30
CA ARG A 276 32.82 -20.91 18.77
C ARG A 276 33.12 -22.22 18.04
N ARG A 277 32.11 -23.06 17.85
CA ARG A 277 32.18 -24.35 17.14
C ARG A 277 32.30 -24.20 15.62
N ARG A 278 32.18 -22.97 15.10
CA ARG A 278 32.19 -22.61 13.67
C ARG A 278 31.03 -23.23 12.87
N ASP A 279 29.92 -23.54 13.54
CA ASP A 279 28.67 -23.96 12.89
C ASP A 279 28.01 -22.75 12.21
N PHE A 280 28.05 -21.58 12.86
CA PHE A 280 27.62 -20.31 12.28
C PHE A 280 28.83 -19.52 11.78
N THR A 281 28.97 -19.39 10.46
CA THR A 281 30.12 -18.73 9.81
C THR A 281 29.71 -17.52 8.97
N GLU A 282 30.68 -16.72 8.53
CA GLU A 282 30.45 -15.61 7.60
C GLU A 282 29.76 -16.02 6.29
N LYS A 283 29.80 -17.31 5.93
CA LYS A 283 29.08 -17.84 4.77
C LYS A 283 27.57 -17.69 4.93
N ALA A 284 27.05 -17.90 6.15
CA ALA A 284 25.63 -17.73 6.45
C ALA A 284 25.18 -16.28 6.21
N LEU A 285 26.03 -15.30 6.56
CA LEU A 285 25.74 -13.89 6.29
C LEU A 285 25.51 -13.63 4.79
N LYS A 286 26.34 -14.23 3.91
CA LYS A 286 26.28 -14.00 2.45
C LYS A 286 24.96 -14.42 1.80
N LYS A 287 24.18 -15.31 2.43
CA LYS A 287 22.86 -15.74 1.95
C LYS A 287 21.84 -14.60 1.96
N TYR A 288 22.04 -13.61 2.82
CA TYR A 288 21.14 -12.48 3.00
C TYR A 288 21.70 -11.20 2.36
N SER A 289 20.80 -10.31 1.91
CA SER A 289 21.16 -9.04 1.27
C SER A 289 22.06 -8.14 2.13
N ILE A 290 21.92 -8.21 3.46
CA ILE A 290 22.74 -7.48 4.44
C ILE A 290 24.08 -8.12 4.75
N GLY A 291 24.32 -9.34 4.24
CA GLY A 291 25.53 -10.11 4.51
C GLY A 291 26.81 -9.37 4.21
N ALA A 292 26.85 -8.65 3.09
CA ALA A 292 28.03 -7.90 2.67
C ALA A 292 28.36 -6.75 3.64
N VAL A 293 27.35 -6.05 4.15
CA VAL A 293 27.52 -4.95 5.10
C VAL A 293 27.99 -5.49 6.45
N LEU A 294 27.30 -6.52 6.96
CA LEU A 294 27.67 -7.15 8.22
C LEU A 294 29.06 -7.79 8.15
N LYS A 295 29.44 -8.38 7.02
CA LYS A 295 30.79 -8.91 6.80
C LYS A 295 31.86 -7.80 6.87
N LYS A 296 31.59 -6.64 6.28
CA LYS A 296 32.50 -5.49 6.37
C LYS A 296 32.65 -5.01 7.82
N LEU A 297 31.56 -5.03 8.59
CA LEU A 297 31.53 -4.58 9.98
C LEU A 297 32.13 -5.60 10.96
N CYS A 298 31.98 -6.91 10.70
CA CYS A 298 32.57 -7.95 11.56
C CYS A 298 34.10 -8.01 11.43
N GLN A 299 34.68 -7.57 10.30
CA GLN A 299 36.12 -7.61 10.02
C GLN A 299 36.75 -8.98 10.37
N GLY A 300 36.09 -10.09 10.00
CA GLY A 300 36.59 -11.45 10.28
C GLY A 300 36.13 -12.03 11.63
N LYS A 301 35.54 -11.24 12.53
CA LYS A 301 35.13 -11.67 13.87
C LYS A 301 33.63 -11.47 14.09
N LEU A 302 32.87 -12.57 14.05
CA LEU A 302 31.42 -12.56 14.30
C LEU A 302 31.08 -12.08 15.73
N GLU A 303 31.99 -12.27 16.69
CA GLU A 303 31.85 -11.75 18.06
C GLU A 303 31.58 -10.24 18.10
N ARG A 304 32.06 -9.47 17.13
CA ARG A 304 31.88 -8.01 17.10
C ARG A 304 30.45 -7.59 16.79
N ILE A 305 29.78 -8.30 15.88
CA ILE A 305 28.39 -7.99 15.53
C ILE A 305 27.41 -8.51 16.60
N PHE A 306 27.81 -9.53 17.34
CA PHE A 306 27.11 -10.06 18.52
C PHE A 306 27.66 -9.53 19.86
N ALA A 307 28.45 -8.45 19.85
CA ALA A 307 29.16 -7.97 21.04
C ALA A 307 28.30 -7.82 22.31
N PRO A 308 27.04 -7.31 22.24
CA PRO A 308 26.17 -7.24 23.42
C PRO A 308 25.90 -8.60 24.09
N LEU A 309 25.81 -9.68 23.31
CA LEU A 309 25.59 -11.04 23.81
C LEU A 309 26.83 -11.56 24.52
N PHE A 310 28.00 -11.42 23.88
CA PHE A 310 29.28 -11.84 24.46
C PHE A 310 29.68 -11.03 25.69
N TRP A 311 29.34 -9.73 25.75
CA TRP A 311 29.56 -8.92 26.95
C TRP A 311 28.68 -9.35 28.11
N LYS A 312 27.43 -9.73 27.84
CA LYS A 312 26.52 -10.26 28.86
C LYS A 312 27.06 -11.58 29.42
N GLU A 313 27.50 -12.49 28.56
CA GLU A 313 28.16 -13.74 28.98
C GLU A 313 29.43 -13.49 29.78
N HIS A 314 30.27 -12.56 29.33
CA HIS A 314 31.51 -12.24 30.04
C HIS A 314 31.24 -11.63 31.42
N LYS A 315 30.24 -10.75 31.53
CA LYS A 315 29.82 -10.19 32.81
C LYS A 315 29.31 -11.28 33.77
N THR A 316 28.45 -12.18 33.28
CA THR A 316 27.96 -13.32 34.09
C THR A 316 29.12 -14.22 34.53
N TYR A 317 30.08 -14.49 33.64
CA TYR A 317 31.27 -15.27 33.97
C TYR A 317 32.13 -14.60 35.06
N LEU A 318 32.37 -13.29 34.96
CA LEU A 318 33.11 -12.54 35.98
C LEU A 318 32.40 -12.54 37.34
N GLU A 319 31.08 -12.40 37.35
CA GLU A 319 30.26 -12.47 38.57
C GLU A 319 30.33 -13.87 39.20
N GLU A 320 30.20 -14.94 38.40
CA GLU A 320 30.36 -16.32 38.86
C GLU A 320 31.76 -16.57 39.44
N HIS A 321 32.81 -16.06 38.77
CA HIS A 321 34.18 -16.21 39.24
C HIS A 321 34.44 -15.43 40.54
N LYS A 322 33.86 -14.23 40.71
CA LYS A 322 33.88 -13.47 41.97
C LYS A 322 33.19 -14.24 43.10
N LEU A 323 32.03 -14.86 42.81
CA LEU A 323 31.32 -15.70 43.78
C LEU A 323 32.15 -16.91 44.20
N LEU A 324 32.80 -17.61 43.26
CA LEU A 324 33.69 -18.72 43.57
C LEU A 324 34.87 -18.29 44.46
N ARG A 325 35.49 -17.13 44.18
CA ARG A 325 36.54 -16.57 45.05
C ARG A 325 36.02 -16.22 46.44
N LYS A 326 34.81 -15.65 46.55
CA LYS A 326 34.18 -15.34 47.83
C LYS A 326 33.87 -16.61 48.62
N ILE A 327 33.39 -17.66 47.96
CA ILE A 327 33.17 -18.98 48.57
C ILE A 327 34.50 -19.56 49.07
N ALA A 328 35.56 -19.49 48.27
CA ALA A 328 36.89 -19.96 48.68
C ALA A 328 37.44 -19.16 49.88
N ALA A 329 37.27 -17.84 49.89
CA ALA A 329 37.66 -16.98 51.01
C ALA A 329 36.87 -17.33 52.28
N LEU A 330 35.55 -17.53 52.19
CA LEU A 330 34.70 -17.95 53.31
C LEU A 330 35.09 -19.32 53.85
N LYS A 331 35.49 -20.26 52.98
CA LYS A 331 35.99 -21.58 53.37
C LYS A 331 37.34 -21.47 54.08
N ASN A 332 38.21 -20.58 53.61
CA ASN A 332 39.53 -20.35 54.21
C ASN A 332 39.48 -19.55 55.53
N SER A 333 38.44 -18.73 55.74
CA SER A 333 38.22 -17.98 56.99
C SER A 333 37.51 -18.79 58.07
N GLN A 334 37.08 -20.02 57.77
CA GLN A 334 36.52 -20.91 58.79
C GLN A 334 37.66 -21.29 59.76
N PRO A 335 37.36 -21.32 61.07
CA PRO A 335 38.35 -21.55 62.11
C PRO A 335 38.89 -22.99 61.93
N LYS A 336 40.22 -23.12 61.83
CA LYS A 336 40.90 -24.40 61.63
C LYS A 336 41.21 -24.96 63.02
N SER A 337 40.70 -26.16 63.30
CA SER A 337 40.91 -26.93 64.54
C SER A 337 42.34 -26.78 65.10
N ASN A 338 42.52 -25.79 65.97
CA ASN A 338 43.76 -25.48 66.64
C ASN A 338 43.51 -25.51 68.16
N LEU A 339 44.58 -25.64 68.95
CA LEU A 339 44.52 -25.69 70.41
C LEU A 339 43.70 -24.53 71.02
N PHE A 340 43.71 -23.37 70.35
CA PHE A 340 43.00 -22.16 70.75
C PHE A 340 41.48 -22.28 70.66
N GLU A 341 40.93 -22.98 69.67
CA GLU A 341 39.49 -23.24 69.57
C GLU A 341 39.02 -24.22 70.64
N LEU A 342 39.87 -25.20 70.97
CA LEU A 342 39.62 -26.20 72.00
C LEU A 342 39.50 -25.54 73.39
N LEU A 343 40.32 -24.52 73.65
CA LEU A 343 40.24 -23.65 74.83
C LEU A 343 39.02 -22.70 74.80
N LEU A 344 38.65 -22.15 73.64
CA LEU A 344 37.58 -21.16 73.51
C LEU A 344 36.17 -21.76 73.60
N TYR A 345 35.97 -22.92 72.98
CA TYR A 345 34.64 -23.55 72.82
C TYR A 345 34.44 -24.78 73.70
N GLY A 346 35.49 -25.36 74.29
CA GLY A 346 35.43 -26.43 75.29
C GLY A 346 34.45 -27.56 74.91
N PHE A 347 33.37 -27.68 75.69
CA PHE A 347 32.32 -28.70 75.51
C PHE A 347 31.54 -28.60 74.18
N PHE A 348 31.44 -27.40 73.59
CA PHE A 348 30.71 -27.15 72.34
C PHE A 348 31.56 -27.38 71.08
N MET A 349 32.82 -27.80 71.22
CA MET A 349 33.73 -28.04 70.08
C MET A 349 33.15 -28.99 69.04
N ALA A 350 32.47 -30.07 69.46
CA ALA A 350 31.86 -31.03 68.54
C ALA A 350 30.72 -30.41 67.70
N GLU A 351 29.97 -29.48 68.28
CA GLU A 351 28.87 -28.79 67.61
C GLU A 351 29.38 -27.72 66.64
N VAL A 352 30.40 -26.95 67.04
CA VAL A 352 31.12 -26.02 66.16
C VAL A 352 31.71 -26.76 64.96
N GLN A 353 32.41 -27.88 65.18
CA GLN A 353 32.98 -28.70 64.09
C GLN A 353 31.91 -29.27 63.15
N ARG A 354 30.77 -29.73 63.68
CA ARG A 354 29.63 -30.18 62.85
C ARG A 354 29.08 -29.04 61.99
N ASN A 355 28.87 -27.86 62.58
CA ASN A 355 28.37 -26.68 61.85
C ASN A 355 29.36 -26.21 60.77
N THR A 356 30.66 -26.18 61.07
CA THR A 356 31.73 -25.87 60.09
C THR A 356 31.73 -26.87 58.93
N SER A 357 31.61 -28.17 59.24
CA SER A 357 31.54 -29.23 58.22
C SER A 357 30.29 -29.10 57.33
N GLN A 358 29.12 -28.85 57.93
CA GLN A 358 27.87 -28.62 57.19
C GLN A 358 27.94 -27.37 56.30
N ASN A 359 28.53 -26.27 56.80
CA ASN A 359 28.74 -25.05 56.03
C ASN A 359 29.69 -25.29 54.84
N ASN A 360 30.80 -26.01 55.05
CA ASN A 360 31.72 -26.40 53.98
C ASN A 360 31.03 -27.26 52.91
N GLN A 361 30.22 -28.24 53.31
CA GLN A 361 29.42 -29.02 52.37
C GLN A 361 28.39 -28.17 51.61
N ARG A 362 27.81 -27.16 52.24
CA ARG A 362 26.91 -26.19 51.58
C ARG A 362 27.67 -25.34 50.56
N TYR A 363 28.83 -24.83 50.91
CA TYR A 363 29.71 -24.08 50.00
C TYR A 363 30.15 -24.94 48.81
N ASP A 364 30.56 -26.19 49.03
CA ASP A 364 30.96 -27.10 47.96
C ASP A 364 29.79 -27.45 47.02
N ARG A 365 28.55 -27.52 47.53
CA ARG A 365 27.34 -27.70 46.71
C ARG A 365 27.06 -26.46 45.86
N ILE A 366 27.21 -25.26 46.42
CA ILE A 366 27.01 -24.00 45.69
C ILE A 366 28.10 -23.83 44.62
N ALA A 367 29.36 -24.05 44.96
CA ALA A 367 30.49 -23.98 44.02
C ALA A 367 30.34 -24.97 42.87
N ARG A 368 29.96 -26.23 43.14
CA ARG A 368 29.67 -27.23 42.10
C ARG A 368 28.54 -26.81 41.17
N ARG A 369 27.47 -26.18 41.69
CA ARG A 369 26.38 -25.66 40.85
C ARG A 369 26.84 -24.51 39.96
N ILE A 370 27.66 -23.60 40.48
CA ILE A 370 28.23 -22.49 39.70
C ILE A 370 29.18 -23.02 38.63
N GLN A 371 30.10 -23.93 38.97
CA GLN A 371 31.02 -24.55 38.02
C GLN A 371 30.31 -25.34 36.92
N ARG A 372 29.26 -26.10 37.25
CA ARG A 372 28.45 -26.80 36.23
C ARG A 372 27.77 -25.82 35.25
N ARG A 373 27.34 -24.65 35.72
CA ARG A 373 26.81 -23.60 34.85
C ARG A 373 27.92 -22.97 34.01
N SER A 374 29.09 -22.69 34.59
CA SER A 374 30.22 -22.09 33.87
C SER A 374 30.77 -23.00 32.76
N ILE A 375 30.79 -24.32 32.97
CA ILE A 375 31.26 -25.32 31.98
C ILE A 375 30.37 -25.33 30.73
N LEU A 376 29.07 -25.12 30.88
CA LEU A 376 28.15 -24.97 29.74
C LEU A 376 28.47 -23.76 28.85
N TYR A 377 29.27 -22.80 29.36
CA TYR A 377 29.72 -21.62 28.62
C TYR A 377 31.16 -21.73 28.09
N SER A 378 31.89 -22.82 28.34
CA SER A 378 33.30 -22.96 27.91
C SER A 378 33.56 -23.99 26.79
N ASP A 379 32.59 -24.85 26.50
CA ASP A 379 32.57 -25.81 25.36
C ASP A 379 31.61 -25.33 24.25
#